data_AF-A0A316EP41-F1
#
_entry.id   AF-A0A316EP41-F1
#
_cell.length_a   1.000
_cell.length_b   1.000
_cell.length_c   1.000
_cell.angle_alpha   90.00
_cell.angle_beta   90.00
_cell.angle_gamma   90.00
#
_symmetry.space_group_name_H-M   'P 1'
#
loop_
_entity.id
_entity.type
_entity.pdbx_description
1 polymer ?
#
loop_
_entity_poly.entity_id
_entity_poly.type
_entity_poly.pdbx_seq_one_letter_code
_entity_poly.pdbx_strand_id
1 'polypeptide(L)'
;MSYRSSFQLRRTLLLTTVGLAALSLTGCATPESRSRLTPAQVALLQSEGFKLTDNGWELGISDKVLFGVNEDTITPERQAPLLRLGRLLSEAGISDLRVNGHTDDTGSVEYNQQLSIRRATAVARTLESAGFSQGEIKVRGLGKTMPIADNRTAAGRAENRRVAIIVTVD
;
A
#
# COMPACT_ATOMS: atom_id res chain seq x y z
N MET A 1 79.37 42.44 -25.42
CA MET A 1 78.14 43.24 -25.22
C MET A 1 77.15 42.33 -24.49
N SER A 2 76.58 42.59 -23.30
CA SER A 2 76.63 43.70 -22.34
C SER A 2 76.04 43.20 -21.00
N TYR A 3 76.57 43.71 -19.87
CA TYR A 3 75.96 43.99 -18.55
C TYR A 3 75.34 42.84 -17.71
N ARG A 4 75.85 42.51 -16.50
CA ARG A 4 75.54 43.07 -15.13
C ARG A 4 74.03 43.02 -14.82
N SER A 5 73.50 42.59 -13.67
CA SER A 5 73.82 42.85 -12.26
C SER A 5 72.76 42.12 -11.39
N SER A 6 73.10 41.34 -10.35
CA SER A 6 72.97 41.63 -8.89
C SER A 6 71.57 41.78 -8.26
N PHE A 7 71.45 41.26 -7.01
CA PHE A 7 70.54 41.68 -5.91
C PHE A 7 69.07 41.20 -5.99
N GLN A 8 68.34 40.72 -4.96
CA GLN A 8 68.48 40.70 -3.50
C GLN A 8 67.57 39.61 -2.86
N LEU A 9 67.98 39.16 -1.66
CA LEU A 9 67.15 38.52 -0.62
C LEU A 9 65.82 39.23 -0.40
N ARG A 10 64.74 38.49 -0.08
CA ARG A 10 63.88 38.78 1.09
C ARG A 10 63.25 37.50 1.66
N ARG A 11 63.53 37.27 2.95
CA ARG A 11 62.86 36.32 3.86
C ARG A 11 61.43 36.81 4.12
N THR A 12 60.46 35.91 4.19
CA THR A 12 59.32 36.12 5.11
C THR A 12 58.83 34.76 5.62
N LEU A 13 59.15 34.52 6.89
CA LEU A 13 58.57 33.49 7.74
C LEU A 13 57.24 34.07 8.26
N LEU A 14 56.13 33.35 8.14
CA LEU A 14 54.90 33.66 8.88
C LEU A 14 54.19 32.37 9.28
N LEU A 15 54.26 32.13 10.59
CA LEU A 15 53.54 31.12 11.37
C LEU A 15 52.06 31.50 11.54
N THR A 16 51.28 30.51 12.03
CA THR A 16 49.93 30.57 12.63
C THR A 16 48.78 30.56 11.62
N THR A 17 47.69 29.78 11.75
CA THR A 17 46.98 29.22 12.91
C THR A 17 46.24 27.91 12.56
N VAL A 18 46.14 27.01 13.54
CA VAL A 18 45.19 25.89 13.57
C VAL A 18 43.75 26.43 13.53
N GLY A 19 42.95 25.97 12.56
CA GLY A 19 41.53 26.28 12.42
C GLY A 19 40.67 25.05 12.69
N LEU A 20 39.79 25.19 13.69
CA LEU A 20 38.93 24.21 14.32
C LEU A 20 37.94 23.52 13.36
N ALA A 21 37.60 22.27 13.69
CA ALA A 21 36.65 21.40 13.01
C ALA A 21 35.25 22.01 12.82
N ALA A 22 34.63 21.71 11.67
CA ALA A 22 33.19 21.73 11.50
C ALA A 22 32.76 20.44 10.78
N LEU A 23 32.53 19.38 11.56
CA LEU A 23 31.76 18.21 11.11
C LEU A 23 30.31 18.68 10.98
N SER A 24 29.94 19.18 9.81
CA SER A 24 28.54 19.33 9.46
C SER A 24 27.94 17.93 9.37
N LEU A 25 27.36 17.46 10.47
CA LEU A 25 26.36 16.40 10.44
C LEU A 25 25.21 16.95 9.60
N THR A 26 25.26 16.71 8.30
CA THR A 26 24.11 16.88 7.42
C THR A 26 23.12 15.82 7.86
N GLY A 27 22.31 16.15 8.87
CA GLY A 27 21.13 15.37 9.20
C GLY A 27 20.31 15.32 7.93
N CYS A 28 20.19 14.14 7.34
CA CYS A 28 19.13 13.90 6.37
C CYS A 28 17.84 14.15 7.13
N ALA A 29 17.32 15.38 7.06
CA ALA A 29 15.94 15.66 7.38
C ALA A 29 15.14 14.89 6.34
N THR A 30 14.85 13.62 6.64
CA THR A 30 13.85 12.85 5.89
C THR A 30 12.58 13.66 5.99
N PRO A 31 12.05 14.18 4.86
CA PRO A 31 10.73 14.80 4.90
C PRO A 31 9.79 13.73 5.46
N GLU A 32 9.09 14.05 6.56
CA GLU A 32 8.04 13.20 7.11
C GLU A 32 7.06 12.91 5.98
N SER A 33 7.18 11.70 5.43
CA SER A 33 6.42 11.27 4.28
C SER A 33 4.96 11.21 4.69
N ARG A 34 4.10 11.82 3.89
CA ARG A 34 2.63 11.75 3.99
C ARG A 34 2.07 10.32 3.85
N SER A 35 2.92 9.30 3.80
CA SER A 35 2.54 7.90 3.96
C SER A 35 2.73 7.53 5.43
N ARG A 36 1.63 7.28 6.15
CA ARG A 36 1.63 6.68 7.50
C ARG A 36 2.37 5.33 7.59
N LEU A 37 2.77 4.75 6.46
CA LEU A 37 3.43 3.46 6.39
C LEU A 37 4.96 3.57 6.40
N THR A 38 5.59 2.72 7.21
CA THR A 38 7.04 2.52 7.24
C THR A 38 7.54 1.81 5.98
N PRO A 39 8.84 1.91 5.62
CA PRO A 39 9.40 1.16 4.50
C PRO A 39 9.21 -0.35 4.60
N ALA A 40 9.26 -0.91 5.82
CA ALA A 40 9.01 -2.33 6.05
C ALA A 40 7.55 -2.72 5.76
N GLN A 41 6.58 -1.89 6.15
CA GLN A 41 5.18 -2.10 5.82
C GLN A 41 4.92 -2.02 4.31
N VAL A 42 5.54 -1.05 3.62
CA VAL A 42 5.44 -0.94 2.16
C VAL A 42 6.01 -2.18 1.47
N ALA A 43 7.18 -2.67 1.90
CA ALA A 43 7.79 -3.87 1.36
C ALA A 43 6.90 -5.11 1.57
N LEU A 44 6.27 -5.24 2.75
CA LEU A 44 5.30 -6.30 3.02
C LEU A 44 4.13 -6.24 2.03
N LEU A 45 3.51 -5.07 1.86
CA LEU A 45 2.37 -4.89 0.95
C LEU A 45 2.74 -5.26 -0.48
N GLN A 46 3.89 -4.82 -0.97
CA GLN A 46 4.39 -5.20 -2.29
C GLN A 46 4.60 -6.71 -2.42
N SER A 47 5.15 -7.36 -1.39
CA SER A 47 5.39 -8.81 -1.40
C SER A 47 4.10 -9.64 -1.41
N GLU A 48 3.03 -9.14 -0.79
CA GLU A 48 1.69 -9.76 -0.81
C GLU A 48 0.88 -9.36 -2.05
N GLY A 49 1.47 -8.57 -2.96
CA GLY A 49 0.88 -8.23 -4.26
C GLY A 49 -0.03 -7.00 -4.27
N PHE A 50 -0.04 -6.21 -3.19
CA PHE A 50 -0.75 -4.93 -3.18
C PHE A 50 -0.12 -3.96 -4.18
N LYS A 51 -0.97 -3.15 -4.82
CA LYS A 51 -0.58 -2.11 -5.75
C LYS A 51 -1.03 -0.76 -5.23
N LEU A 52 -0.18 0.25 -5.36
CA LEU A 52 -0.57 1.61 -5.01
C LEU A 52 -1.58 2.15 -6.03
N THR A 53 -2.69 2.69 -5.53
CA THR A 53 -3.76 3.32 -6.30
C THR A 53 -4.17 4.64 -5.64
N ASP A 54 -5.10 5.37 -6.26
CA ASP A 54 -5.69 6.58 -5.67
C ASP A 54 -6.47 6.31 -4.37
N ASN A 55 -6.83 5.05 -4.11
CA ASN A 55 -7.56 4.63 -2.90
C ASN A 55 -6.64 4.18 -1.76
N GLY A 56 -5.33 4.15 -1.98
CA GLY A 56 -4.33 3.51 -1.11
C GLY A 56 -3.72 2.26 -1.74
N TRP A 57 -3.10 1.42 -0.91
CA TRP A 57 -2.55 0.14 -1.35
C TRP A 57 -3.67 -0.88 -1.47
N GLU A 58 -3.93 -1.38 -2.68
CA GLU A 58 -5.06 -2.25 -2.99
C GLU A 58 -4.60 -3.65 -3.42
N LEU A 59 -5.27 -4.67 -2.89
CA LEU A 59 -5.21 -6.06 -3.34
C LEU A 59 -6.60 -6.52 -3.76
N GLY A 60 -6.79 -6.77 -5.06
CA GLY A 60 -8.02 -7.33 -5.60
C GLY A 60 -8.01 -8.86 -5.61
N ILE A 61 -9.06 -9.47 -5.06
CA ILE A 61 -9.25 -10.92 -5.02
C ILE A 61 -10.54 -11.27 -5.78
N SER A 62 -10.44 -12.15 -6.77
CA SER A 62 -11.61 -12.57 -7.56
C SER A 62 -12.63 -13.32 -6.71
N ASP A 63 -13.91 -13.07 -6.96
CA ASP A 63 -15.01 -13.77 -6.30
C ASP A 63 -14.95 -15.29 -6.49
N LYS A 64 -14.42 -15.78 -7.62
CA LYS A 64 -14.28 -17.22 -7.87
C LYS A 64 -13.32 -17.90 -6.90
N VAL A 65 -12.35 -17.15 -6.38
CA VAL A 65 -11.40 -17.64 -5.38
C VAL A 65 -12.04 -17.66 -3.99
N LEU A 66 -12.91 -16.69 -3.71
CA LEU A 66 -13.52 -16.48 -2.40
C LEU A 66 -14.83 -17.27 -2.18
N PHE A 67 -15.72 -17.28 -3.17
CA PHE A 67 -17.14 -17.66 -3.03
C PHE A 67 -17.58 -18.72 -4.05
N GLY A 68 -18.61 -19.49 -3.71
CA GLY A 68 -19.36 -20.26 -4.69
C GLY A 68 -20.20 -19.38 -5.62
N VAL A 69 -20.84 -19.97 -6.63
CA VAL A 69 -21.72 -19.24 -7.55
C VAL A 69 -22.91 -18.69 -6.77
N ASN A 70 -23.13 -17.36 -6.83
CA ASN A 70 -24.19 -16.64 -6.09
C ASN A 70 -24.13 -16.77 -4.56
N GLU A 71 -22.99 -17.19 -4.01
CA GLU A 71 -22.78 -17.28 -2.58
C GLU A 71 -22.02 -16.05 -2.06
N ASP A 72 -22.12 -15.85 -0.75
CA ASP A 72 -21.41 -14.86 0.05
C ASP A 72 -20.72 -15.49 1.28
N THR A 73 -20.75 -16.83 1.37
CA THR A 73 -20.04 -17.59 2.40
C THR A 73 -18.68 -18.05 1.89
N ILE A 74 -17.63 -17.83 2.69
CA ILE A 74 -16.26 -18.27 2.39
C ILE A 74 -16.02 -19.58 3.14
N THR A 75 -15.72 -20.66 2.43
CA THR A 75 -15.43 -21.97 3.04
C THR A 75 -14.12 -21.90 3.85
N PRO A 76 -13.91 -22.77 4.85
CA PRO A 76 -12.68 -22.76 5.65
C PRO A 76 -11.39 -22.81 4.81
N GLU A 77 -11.38 -23.60 3.73
CA GLU A 77 -10.23 -23.73 2.83
C GLU A 77 -9.92 -22.41 2.12
N ARG A 78 -10.96 -21.65 1.76
CA ARG A 78 -10.85 -20.34 1.09
C ARG A 78 -10.60 -19.20 2.07
N GLN A 79 -10.88 -19.41 3.36
CA GLN A 79 -10.52 -18.48 4.42
C GLN A 79 -9.03 -18.52 4.76
N ALA A 80 -8.37 -19.68 4.62
CA ALA A 80 -6.98 -19.85 5.05
C ALA A 80 -5.99 -18.80 4.47
N PRO A 81 -6.05 -18.43 3.17
CA PRO A 81 -5.22 -17.35 2.63
C PRO A 81 -5.53 -15.98 3.23
N LEU A 82 -6.81 -15.67 3.49
CA LEU A 82 -7.23 -14.42 4.12
C LEU A 82 -6.79 -14.35 5.58
N LEU A 83 -6.85 -15.46 6.31
CA LEU A 83 -6.38 -15.55 7.69
C LEU A 83 -4.85 -15.34 7.75
N ARG A 84 -4.09 -15.94 6.82
CA ARG A 84 -2.64 -15.69 6.70
C ARG A 84 -2.37 -14.21 6.42
N LEU A 85 -3.06 -13.64 5.43
CA LEU A 85 -2.88 -12.24 5.05
C LEU A 85 -3.20 -11.30 6.22
N GLY A 86 -4.36 -11.49 6.85
CA GLY A 86 -4.81 -10.66 7.97
C GLY A 86 -3.81 -10.69 9.14
N ARG A 87 -3.27 -11.86 9.47
CA ARG A 87 -2.24 -11.97 10.51
C ARG A 87 -0.97 -11.20 10.15
N LEU A 88 -0.46 -11.36 8.93
CA LEU A 88 0.75 -10.65 8.48
C LEU A 88 0.58 -9.13 8.53
N LEU A 89 -0.57 -8.63 8.09
CA LEU A 89 -0.86 -7.19 8.11
C LEU A 89 -1.00 -6.67 9.56
N SER A 90 -1.72 -7.39 10.41
CA SER A 90 -1.92 -7.02 11.82
C SER A 90 -0.61 -7.03 12.60
N GLU A 91 0.21 -8.08 12.44
CA GLU A 91 1.54 -8.20 13.08
C GLU A 91 2.52 -7.12 12.59
N ALA A 92 2.36 -6.64 11.35
CA ALA A 92 3.12 -5.52 10.81
C ALA A 92 2.61 -4.13 11.27
N GLY A 93 1.60 -4.09 12.14
CA GLY A 93 1.04 -2.85 12.69
C GLY A 93 0.15 -2.08 11.72
N ILE A 94 -0.43 -2.75 10.71
CA ILE A 94 -1.49 -2.16 9.88
C ILE A 94 -2.81 -2.21 10.65
N SER A 95 -3.51 -1.07 10.75
CA SER A 95 -4.74 -0.94 11.54
C SER A 95 -5.85 -0.11 10.88
N ASP A 96 -5.69 0.33 9.62
CA ASP A 96 -6.78 0.97 8.85
C ASP A 96 -6.93 0.27 7.50
N LEU A 97 -7.88 -0.66 7.46
CA LEU A 97 -8.29 -1.37 6.26
C LEU A 97 -9.65 -0.89 5.77
N ARG A 98 -9.81 -0.95 4.45
CA ARG A 98 -11.09 -0.85 3.78
C ARG A 98 -11.29 -2.06 2.88
N VAL A 99 -12.46 -2.67 2.96
CA VAL A 99 -12.85 -3.81 2.12
C VAL A 99 -14.01 -3.37 1.23
N ASN A 100 -13.76 -3.32 -0.08
CA ASN A 100 -14.76 -2.98 -1.07
C ASN A 100 -15.23 -4.22 -1.83
N GLY A 101 -16.53 -4.46 -1.90
CA GLY A 101 -17.12 -5.47 -2.77
C GLY A 101 -17.53 -4.89 -4.12
N HIS A 102 -17.34 -5.67 -5.18
CA HIS A 102 -17.70 -5.31 -6.55
C HIS A 102 -18.43 -6.46 -7.26
N THR A 103 -19.27 -6.11 -8.23
CA THR A 103 -19.94 -7.07 -9.12
C THR A 103 -19.65 -6.72 -10.58
N ASP A 104 -20.00 -7.63 -11.49
CA ASP A 104 -20.19 -7.26 -12.88
C ASP A 104 -21.52 -6.52 -13.09
N ASP A 105 -21.87 -6.22 -14.35
CA ASP A 105 -23.05 -5.46 -14.71
C ASP A 105 -24.36 -6.27 -14.77
N THR A 106 -24.30 -7.59 -14.57
CA THR A 106 -25.45 -8.50 -14.62
C THR A 106 -26.34 -8.32 -13.40
N GLY A 107 -27.66 -8.26 -13.60
CA GLY A 107 -28.64 -8.11 -12.51
C GLY A 107 -28.94 -6.64 -12.15
N SER A 108 -29.88 -6.45 -11.21
CA SER A 108 -30.32 -5.12 -10.80
C SER A 108 -29.25 -4.39 -9.98
N VAL A 109 -29.34 -3.06 -9.95
CA VAL A 109 -28.42 -2.22 -9.17
C VAL A 109 -28.52 -2.56 -7.69
N GLU A 110 -29.74 -2.70 -7.18
CA GLU A 110 -30.05 -2.96 -5.77
C GLU A 110 -29.51 -4.33 -5.35
N TYR A 111 -29.71 -5.36 -6.19
CA TYR A 111 -29.21 -6.70 -5.93
C TYR A 111 -27.68 -6.71 -5.85
N ASN A 112 -27.02 -6.11 -6.84
CA ASN A 112 -25.55 -6.04 -6.89
C ASN A 112 -24.97 -5.23 -5.74
N GLN A 113 -25.64 -4.15 -5.35
CA GLN A 113 -25.27 -3.36 -4.19
C GLN A 113 -25.30 -4.24 -2.92
N GLN A 114 -26.40 -4.92 -2.65
CA GLN A 114 -26.51 -5.79 -1.47
C GLN A 114 -25.52 -6.96 -1.51
N LEU A 115 -25.35 -7.61 -2.66
CA LEU A 115 -24.42 -8.72 -2.83
C LEU A 115 -22.99 -8.29 -2.55
N SER A 116 -22.57 -7.14 -3.09
CA SER A 116 -21.24 -6.59 -2.87
C SER A 116 -20.98 -6.26 -1.40
N ILE A 117 -21.96 -5.72 -0.68
CA ILE A 117 -21.86 -5.48 0.77
C ILE A 117 -21.64 -6.80 1.51
N ARG A 118 -22.49 -7.82 1.27
CA ARG A 118 -22.40 -9.10 1.98
C ARG A 118 -21.05 -9.78 1.78
N ARG A 119 -20.54 -9.80 0.53
CA ARG A 119 -19.22 -10.35 0.21
C ARG A 119 -18.08 -9.61 0.90
N ALA A 120 -18.12 -8.28 0.89
CA ALA A 120 -17.13 -7.47 1.58
C ALA A 120 -17.18 -7.70 3.11
N THR A 121 -18.38 -7.82 3.69
CA THR A 121 -18.55 -8.16 5.10
C THR A 121 -18.00 -9.54 5.43
N ALA A 122 -18.17 -10.55 4.56
CA ALA A 122 -17.62 -11.88 4.79
C ALA A 122 -16.08 -11.86 4.86
N VAL A 123 -15.43 -11.14 3.95
CA VAL A 123 -13.98 -10.95 3.96
C VAL A 123 -13.54 -10.19 5.22
N ALA A 124 -14.23 -9.10 5.59
CA ALA A 124 -13.93 -8.34 6.80
C ALA A 124 -13.97 -9.22 8.06
N ARG A 125 -15.01 -10.05 8.22
CA ARG A 125 -15.11 -10.99 9.36
C ARG A 125 -13.96 -12.00 9.41
N THR A 126 -13.50 -12.46 8.24
CA THR A 126 -12.33 -13.35 8.18
C THR A 126 -11.06 -12.61 8.63
N LEU A 127 -10.88 -11.34 8.24
CA LEU A 127 -9.75 -10.52 8.65
C LEU A 127 -9.82 -10.15 10.15
N GLU A 128 -11.01 -9.90 10.70
CA GLU A 128 -11.22 -9.71 12.14
C GLU A 128 -10.79 -10.95 12.93
N SER A 129 -11.15 -12.13 12.44
CA SER A 129 -10.71 -13.42 13.01
C SER A 129 -9.20 -13.65 12.90
N ALA A 130 -8.49 -12.84 12.11
CA ALA A 130 -7.05 -12.91 11.90
C ALA A 130 -6.24 -11.92 12.76
N GLY A 131 -6.89 -11.03 13.53
CA GLY A 131 -6.23 -10.09 14.44
C GLY A 131 -6.68 -8.65 14.32
N PHE A 132 -7.53 -8.30 13.36
CA PHE A 132 -8.09 -6.96 13.25
C PHE A 132 -9.28 -6.76 14.19
N SER A 133 -9.38 -5.57 14.77
CA SER A 133 -10.55 -5.15 15.55
C SER A 133 -11.65 -4.60 14.63
N GLN A 134 -12.91 -4.62 15.09
CA GLN A 134 -14.07 -4.16 14.29
C GLN A 134 -13.94 -2.69 13.83
N GLY A 135 -13.23 -1.84 14.57
CA GLY A 135 -12.99 -0.44 14.20
C GLY A 135 -11.89 -0.22 13.15
N GLU A 136 -11.09 -1.24 12.88
CA GLU A 136 -9.94 -1.18 11.97
C GLU A 136 -10.30 -1.54 10.53
N ILE A 137 -11.53 -2.04 10.29
CA ILE A 137 -12.00 -2.43 8.97
C ILE A 137 -13.28 -1.68 8.59
N LYS A 138 -13.21 -0.89 7.51
CA LYS A 138 -14.36 -0.24 6.88
C LYS A 138 -14.88 -1.08 5.72
N VAL A 139 -16.16 -1.45 5.75
CA VAL A 139 -16.80 -2.21 4.65
C VAL A 139 -17.55 -1.28 3.71
N ARG A 140 -17.39 -1.47 2.39
CA ARG A 140 -18.20 -0.80 1.36
C ARG A 140 -18.67 -1.80 0.30
N GLY A 141 -19.94 -1.74 -0.07
CA GLY A 141 -20.40 -2.33 -1.32
C GLY A 141 -20.42 -1.27 -2.41
N LEU A 142 -19.81 -1.56 -3.55
CA LEU A 142 -19.79 -0.66 -4.70
C LEU A 142 -20.65 -1.20 -5.87
N GLY A 143 -21.22 -2.40 -5.71
CA GLY A 143 -21.98 -3.08 -6.75
C GLY A 143 -21.24 -3.05 -8.09
N LYS A 144 -21.94 -2.60 -9.13
CA LYS A 144 -21.41 -2.51 -10.50
C LYS A 144 -20.85 -1.14 -10.90
N THR A 145 -20.68 -0.22 -9.94
CA THR A 145 -20.37 1.20 -10.23
C THR A 145 -18.90 1.47 -10.54
N MET A 146 -17.99 0.58 -10.14
CA MET A 146 -16.54 0.75 -10.28
C MET A 146 -15.91 -0.47 -11.00
N PRO A 147 -16.20 -0.68 -12.30
CA PRO A 147 -15.59 -1.74 -13.09
C PRO A 147 -14.11 -1.44 -13.36
N ILE A 148 -13.29 -2.50 -13.42
CA ILE A 148 -11.87 -2.44 -13.79
C ILE A 148 -11.60 -3.07 -15.16
N ALA A 149 -12.59 -3.77 -15.72
CA ALA A 149 -12.49 -4.44 -17.01
C ALA A 149 -13.80 -4.34 -17.80
N ASP A 150 -13.74 -4.67 -19.09
CA ASP A 150 -14.88 -4.58 -20.01
C ASP A 150 -15.96 -5.64 -19.71
N ASN A 151 -17.12 -5.18 -19.22
CA ASN A 151 -18.27 -6.02 -18.91
C ASN A 151 -18.89 -6.71 -20.15
N ARG A 152 -18.57 -6.28 -21.37
CA ARG A 152 -19.05 -6.95 -22.58
C ARG A 152 -18.40 -8.33 -22.77
N THR A 153 -17.23 -8.56 -22.15
CA THR A 153 -16.50 -9.83 -22.26
C THR A 153 -16.71 -10.69 -21.02
N ALA A 154 -16.73 -12.02 -21.20
CA ALA A 154 -16.82 -12.94 -20.07
C ALA A 154 -15.62 -12.82 -19.11
N ALA A 155 -14.43 -12.59 -19.67
CA ALA A 155 -13.21 -12.35 -18.89
C ALA A 155 -13.31 -11.06 -18.06
N GLY A 156 -13.70 -9.94 -18.68
CA GLY A 156 -13.82 -8.68 -17.95
C GLY A 156 -14.90 -8.69 -16.87
N ARG A 157 -16.04 -9.37 -17.09
CA ARG A 157 -17.01 -9.62 -16.01
C ARG A 157 -16.40 -10.42 -14.86
N ALA A 158 -15.55 -11.41 -15.15
CA ALA A 158 -14.88 -12.18 -14.11
C ALA A 158 -13.89 -11.37 -13.29
N GLU A 159 -13.21 -10.40 -13.91
CA GLU A 159 -12.33 -9.44 -13.21
C GLU A 159 -13.11 -8.43 -12.36
N ASN A 160 -14.28 -7.99 -12.84
CA ASN A 160 -15.13 -7.06 -12.10
C ASN A 160 -15.77 -7.67 -10.85
N ARG A 161 -16.05 -8.98 -10.87
CA ARG A 161 -16.50 -9.76 -9.70
C ARG A 161 -15.33 -10.01 -8.75
N ARG A 162 -15.14 -9.09 -7.81
CA ARG A 162 -14.00 -9.10 -6.88
C ARG A 162 -14.34 -8.45 -5.54
N VAL A 163 -13.50 -8.75 -4.55
CA VAL A 163 -13.37 -7.97 -3.33
C VAL A 163 -11.98 -7.35 -3.30
N ALA A 164 -11.90 -6.05 -3.01
CA ALA A 164 -10.65 -5.32 -2.87
C ALA A 164 -10.37 -5.04 -1.39
N ILE A 165 -9.21 -5.48 -0.90
CA ILE A 165 -8.66 -5.13 0.41
C ILE A 165 -7.72 -3.95 0.21
N ILE A 166 -7.94 -2.88 0.96
CA ILE A 166 -7.23 -1.62 0.79
C ILE A 166 -6.63 -1.19 2.13
N VAL A 167 -5.32 -0.93 2.15
CA VAL A 167 -4.68 -0.20 3.25
C VAL A 167 -4.77 1.29 2.94
N THR A 168 -5.50 2.02 3.78
CA THR A 168 -5.71 3.46 3.58
C THR A 168 -4.47 4.23 4.04
N VAL A 169 -4.13 5.29 3.31
CA VAL A 169 -2.91 6.10 3.57
C VAL A 169 -3.25 7.56 3.88
N ASP A 170 -4.55 7.85 4.00
CA ASP A 170 -5.19 9.17 3.98
C ASP A 170 -5.02 9.98 5.27
#